data_AF-A0A3N5SLW1-F1
#
_entry.id   AF-A0A3N5SLW1-F1
#
_cell.length_a   1.000
_cell.length_b   1.000
_cell.length_c   1.000
_cell.angle_alpha   90.00
_cell.angle_beta   90.00
_cell.angle_gamma   90.00
#
_symmetry.space_group_name_H-M   'P 1'
#
loop_
_entity.id
_entity.type
_entity.pdbx_description
1 polymer ?
#
loop_
_entity_poly.entity_id
_entity_poly.type
_entity_poly.pdbx_seq_one_letter_code
_entity_poly.pdbx_strand_id
1 'polypeptide(L)'
;GTAWDAMVCHADIHTGNLLVDTQGKLFIVDWDQPVFAPRERDLMFVTVGDFMTDEREESLFFQGYGQAEIHPLILAYYRYERVMEDLAEFAAQVFLIDSNDETRQDSVEWFMRMFGPNSSVEVAHRLDHILNL
;
A
#
# COMPACT_ATOMS: atom_id res chain seq x y z
N GLY A 1 -0.63 22.64 3.03
CA GLY A 1 -1.11 21.90 4.20
C GLY A 1 0.08 21.35 4.94
N THR A 2 -0.04 21.10 6.25
CA THR A 2 1.00 20.37 6.97
C THR A 2 0.99 18.89 6.57
N ALA A 3 2.07 18.16 6.88
CA ALA A 3 2.13 16.71 6.69
C ALA A 3 0.99 15.94 7.41
N TRP A 4 0.38 16.55 8.42
CA TRP A 4 -0.64 15.92 9.26
C TRP A 4 -2.06 16.30 8.84
N ASP A 5 -2.22 17.11 7.79
CA ASP A 5 -3.53 17.53 7.32
C ASP A 5 -4.28 16.31 6.75
N ALA A 6 -5.39 15.97 7.40
CA ALA A 6 -6.26 14.89 6.94
C ALA A 6 -7.06 15.30 5.69
N MET A 7 -7.15 14.40 4.73
CA MET A 7 -7.95 14.50 3.51
C MET A 7 -8.64 13.18 3.22
N VAL A 8 -9.58 13.18 2.27
CA VAL A 8 -10.20 11.93 1.81
C VAL A 8 -9.13 11.10 1.10
N CYS A 9 -8.88 9.92 1.64
CA CYS A 9 -8.01 8.90 1.09
C CYS A 9 -8.85 7.68 0.70
N HIS A 10 -8.45 7.02 -0.38
CA HIS A 10 -9.02 5.74 -0.81
C HIS A 10 -8.72 4.61 0.18
N ALA A 11 -7.60 4.71 0.89
CA ALA A 11 -7.08 3.75 1.88
C ALA A 11 -6.47 2.46 1.29
N ASP A 12 -6.86 2.06 0.08
CA ASP A 12 -6.32 0.85 -0.59
C ASP A 12 -6.09 1.04 -2.10
N ILE A 13 -5.39 2.11 -2.51
CA ILE A 13 -5.25 2.53 -3.92
C ILE A 13 -4.14 1.77 -4.68
N HIS A 14 -4.06 0.46 -4.51
CA HIS A 14 -3.12 -0.37 -5.28
C HIS A 14 -3.57 -0.59 -6.73
N THR A 15 -2.67 -1.08 -7.58
CA THR A 15 -2.93 -1.31 -9.02
C THR A 15 -4.12 -2.23 -9.30
N GLY A 16 -4.46 -3.15 -8.39
CA GLY A 16 -5.68 -3.97 -8.49
C GLY A 16 -7.00 -3.18 -8.47
N ASN A 17 -7.00 -1.97 -7.92
CA ASN A 17 -8.16 -1.08 -7.82
C ASN A 17 -8.17 0.01 -8.90
N LEU A 18 -7.28 -0.12 -9.90
CA LEU A 18 -7.19 0.76 -11.07
C LEU A 18 -7.63 0.01 -12.33
N LEU A 19 -8.68 0.50 -12.98
CA LEU A 19 -9.15 -0.05 -14.25
C LEU A 19 -8.91 0.94 -15.37
N VAL A 20 -8.37 0.47 -16.50
CA VAL A 20 -8.18 1.27 -17.71
C VAL A 20 -9.03 0.67 -18.81
N ASP A 21 -9.96 1.46 -19.36
CA ASP A 21 -10.79 1.00 -20.47
C ASP A 21 -10.04 1.00 -21.82
N THR A 22 -10.70 0.53 -22.88
CA THR A 22 -10.11 0.43 -24.21
C THR A 22 -9.81 1.80 -24.86
N GLN A 23 -10.32 2.90 -24.29
CA GLN A 23 -10.05 4.27 -24.72
C GLN A 23 -8.98 4.95 -23.87
N GLY A 24 -8.40 4.25 -22.89
CA GLY A 24 -7.38 4.77 -21.99
C GLY A 24 -7.95 5.58 -20.82
N LYS A 25 -9.25 5.51 -20.55
CA LYS A 25 -9.84 6.17 -19.39
C LYS A 25 -9.58 5.36 -18.13
N LEU A 26 -9.03 6.02 -17.12
CA LEU A 26 -8.77 5.46 -15.80
C LEU A 26 -10.01 5.54 -14.91
N PHE A 27 -10.28 4.47 -14.18
CA PHE A 27 -11.30 4.37 -13.13
C PHE A 27 -10.64 3.86 -11.85
N ILE A 28 -10.98 4.51 -10.73
CA ILE A 28 -10.63 4.07 -9.39
C ILE A 28 -11.87 3.41 -8.81
N VAL A 29 -11.76 2.14 -8.45
CA VAL A 29 -12.85 1.32 -7.89
C VAL A 29 -12.54 0.93 -6.44
N ASP A 30 -13.50 0.29 -5.77
CA ASP A 30 -13.39 -0.15 -4.37
C ASP A 30 -13.38 0.99 -3.32
N TRP A 31 -14.41 1.83 -3.40
CA TRP A 31 -14.64 2.95 -2.48
C TRP A 31 -15.46 2.56 -1.23
N ASP A 32 -15.38 1.31 -0.77
CA ASP A 32 -16.20 0.84 0.35
C ASP A 32 -15.68 1.33 1.71
N GLN A 33 -14.37 1.63 1.83
CA GLN A 33 -13.73 2.04 3.09
C GLN A 33 -12.84 3.30 2.99
N PRO A 34 -13.30 4.43 2.41
CA PRO A 34 -12.52 5.65 2.39
C PRO A 34 -12.33 6.21 3.80
N VAL A 35 -11.17 6.81 4.05
CA VAL A 35 -10.83 7.39 5.36
C VAL A 35 -10.38 8.84 5.25
N PHE A 36 -10.48 9.59 6.36
CA PHE A 36 -9.80 10.87 6.50
C PHE A 36 -8.43 10.67 7.13
N ALA A 37 -7.38 10.82 6.34
CA ALA A 37 -6.00 10.55 6.75
C ALA A 37 -5.02 11.52 6.07
N PRO A 38 -3.78 11.65 6.57
CA PRO A 38 -2.69 12.21 5.78
C PRO A 38 -2.58 11.53 4.41
N ARG A 39 -2.19 12.30 3.40
CA ARG A 39 -2.07 11.83 2.01
C ARG A 39 -1.18 10.59 1.85
N GLU A 40 -0.21 10.43 2.75
CA GLU A 40 0.70 9.30 2.84
C GLU A 40 -0.02 7.95 2.94
N ARG A 41 -1.27 7.92 3.45
CA ARG A 41 -2.10 6.70 3.45
C ARG A 41 -2.31 6.16 2.04
N ASP A 42 -2.51 7.03 1.06
CA ASP A 42 -2.64 6.63 -0.34
C ASP A 42 -1.28 6.67 -1.05
N LEU A 43 -0.41 7.65 -0.74
CA LEU A 43 0.89 7.78 -1.40
C LEU A 43 1.86 6.64 -1.08
N MET A 44 1.61 5.81 -0.07
CA MET A 44 2.40 4.60 0.16
C MET A 44 2.34 3.60 -1.00
N PHE A 45 1.25 3.59 -1.78
CA PHE A 45 1.05 2.69 -2.93
C PHE A 45 1.74 3.17 -4.21
N VAL A 46 2.13 4.44 -4.28
CA VAL A 46 2.72 5.06 -5.48
C VAL A 46 4.17 5.50 -5.27
N THR A 47 4.68 5.32 -4.06
CA THR A 47 6.09 5.57 -3.72
C THR A 47 6.91 4.31 -3.88
N VAL A 48 8.12 4.45 -4.43
CA VAL A 48 8.98 3.30 -4.72
C VAL A 48 9.21 2.46 -3.45
N GLY A 49 9.05 1.15 -3.61
CA GLY A 49 9.10 0.20 -2.52
C GLY A 49 8.30 -1.06 -2.84
N ASP A 50 7.06 -1.09 -2.35
CA ASP A 50 6.22 -2.29 -2.27
C ASP A 50 5.38 -2.43 -3.55
N PHE A 51 4.35 -1.59 -3.69
CA PHE A 51 3.44 -1.60 -4.83
C PHE A 51 4.02 -0.96 -6.09
N MET A 52 4.98 -0.04 -5.92
CA MET A 52 5.65 0.68 -7.00
C MET A 52 7.11 0.28 -7.03
N THR A 53 7.58 -0.31 -8.13
CA THR A 53 8.97 -0.79 -8.24
C THR A 53 9.86 0.06 -9.14
N ASP A 54 9.28 0.95 -9.95
CA ASP A 54 10.01 1.77 -10.93
C ASP A 54 9.98 3.26 -10.54
N GLU A 55 11.16 3.84 -10.28
CA GLU A 55 11.36 5.28 -10.01
C GLU A 55 10.82 6.16 -11.15
N ARG A 56 10.80 5.65 -12.39
CA ARG A 56 10.22 6.35 -13.52
C ARG A 56 8.70 6.45 -13.38
N GLU A 57 8.04 5.40 -12.93
CA GLU A 57 6.58 5.38 -12.74
C GLU A 57 6.17 6.31 -11.59
N GLU A 58 6.91 6.30 -10.48
CA GLU A 58 6.75 7.27 -9.39
C GLU A 58 6.91 8.72 -9.89
N SER A 59 7.95 8.97 -10.70
CA SER A 59 8.20 10.30 -11.29
C SER A 59 7.05 10.77 -12.19
N LEU A 60 6.50 9.86 -13.01
CA LEU A 60 5.35 10.14 -13.88
C LEU A 60 4.08 10.39 -13.05
N PHE A 61 3.89 9.64 -11.96
CA PHE A 61 2.78 9.88 -11.04
C PHE A 61 2.86 11.30 -10.45
N PHE A 62 4.01 11.70 -9.90
CA PHE A 62 4.16 13.04 -9.31
C PHE A 62 4.12 14.17 -10.34
N GLN A 63 4.42 13.90 -11.61
CA GLN A 63 4.18 14.87 -12.69
C GLN A 63 2.68 15.20 -12.84
N GLY A 64 1.81 14.20 -12.67
CA GLY A 64 0.35 14.37 -12.73
C GLY A 64 -0.27 14.83 -11.41
N TYR A 65 0.19 14.30 -10.28
CA TYR A 65 -0.29 14.61 -8.94
C TYR A 65 0.09 16.02 -8.48
N GLY A 66 1.23 16.53 -8.97
CA GLY A 66 1.81 17.81 -8.58
C GLY A 66 2.78 17.70 -7.41
N GLN A 67 3.35 18.84 -7.02
CA GLN A 67 4.34 18.89 -5.93
C GLN A 67 3.68 18.49 -4.60
N ALA A 68 4.19 17.41 -4.01
CA ALA A 68 3.79 16.92 -2.70
C ALA A 68 5.03 16.63 -1.87
N GLU A 69 5.12 17.26 -0.69
CA GLU A 69 6.13 16.90 0.29
C GLU A 69 5.62 15.68 1.07
N ILE A 70 6.35 14.58 0.99
CA ILE A 70 6.01 13.33 1.68
C ILE A 70 6.72 13.31 3.02
N HIS A 71 5.96 13.14 4.10
CA HIS A 71 6.55 13.05 5.42
C HIS A 71 7.03 11.62 5.71
N PRO A 72 8.34 11.38 5.87
CA PRO A 72 8.90 10.03 5.89
C PRO A 72 8.41 9.20 7.08
N LEU A 73 8.18 9.82 8.24
CA LEU A 73 7.63 9.11 9.41
C LEU A 73 6.19 8.65 9.21
N ILE A 74 5.36 9.44 8.52
CA ILE A 74 3.95 9.09 8.27
C ILE A 74 3.89 8.00 7.21
N LEU A 75 4.73 8.10 6.18
CA LEU A 75 4.90 7.07 5.17
C LEU A 75 5.34 5.73 5.80
N ALA A 76 6.34 5.77 6.69
CA ALA A 76 6.81 4.58 7.39
C ALA A 76 5.71 3.97 8.25
N TYR A 77 4.98 4.79 9.00
CA TYR A 77 3.83 4.36 9.80
C TYR A 77 2.81 3.61 8.93
N TYR A 78 2.39 4.16 7.79
CA TYR A 78 1.38 3.53 6.94
C TYR A 78 1.87 2.24 6.27
N ARG A 79 3.14 2.17 5.88
CA ARG A 79 3.73 0.91 5.37
C ARG A 79 3.74 -0.18 6.44
N TYR A 80 4.10 0.15 7.69
CA TYR A 80 4.02 -0.81 8.79
C TYR A 80 2.58 -1.19 9.15
N GLU A 81 1.67 -0.22 9.18
CA GLU A 81 0.26 -0.49 9.43
C GLU A 81 -0.29 -1.49 8.40
N ARG A 82 -0.02 -1.27 7.10
CA ARG A 82 -0.44 -2.19 6.03
C ARG A 82 0.16 -3.58 6.20
N VAL A 83 1.45 -3.67 6.52
CA VAL A 83 2.09 -4.96 6.83
C VAL A 83 1.37 -5.67 7.98
N MET A 84 1.03 -4.95 9.05
CA MET A 84 0.35 -5.56 10.20
C MET A 84 -1.09 -6.00 9.87
N GLU A 85 -1.80 -5.22 9.05
CA GLU A 85 -3.14 -5.53 8.54
C GLU A 85 -3.12 -6.82 7.71
N ASP A 86 -2.28 -6.87 6.67
CA ASP A 86 -2.14 -8.03 5.78
C ASP A 86 -1.70 -9.29 6.55
N LEU A 87 -0.74 -9.16 7.49
CA LEU A 87 -0.33 -10.28 8.34
C LEU A 87 -1.48 -10.82 9.18
N ALA A 88 -2.28 -9.94 9.78
CA ALA A 88 -3.43 -10.33 10.59
C ALA A 88 -4.51 -10.99 9.74
N GLU A 89 -4.80 -10.45 8.56
CA GLU A 89 -5.80 -11.00 7.64
C GLU A 89 -5.42 -12.38 7.14
N PHE A 90 -4.22 -12.56 6.59
CA PHE A 90 -3.79 -13.87 6.10
C PHE A 90 -3.67 -14.89 7.24
N ALA A 91 -3.17 -14.49 8.41
CA ALA A 91 -3.12 -15.39 9.57
C ALA A 91 -4.52 -15.79 10.05
N ALA A 92 -5.47 -14.85 10.10
CA ALA A 92 -6.86 -15.14 10.44
C ALA A 92 -7.50 -16.08 9.41
N GLN A 93 -7.24 -15.86 8.12
CA GLN A 93 -7.74 -16.71 7.04
C GLN A 93 -7.19 -18.15 7.13
N VAL A 94 -5.95 -18.31 7.61
CA VAL A 94 -5.34 -19.63 7.80
C VAL A 94 -5.84 -20.34 9.06
N PHE A 95 -5.92 -19.62 10.20
CA PHE A 95 -6.10 -20.24 11.51
C PHE A 95 -7.51 -20.11 12.11
N LEU A 96 -8.28 -19.10 11.71
CA LEU A 96 -9.51 -18.70 12.40
C LEU A 96 -10.75 -18.82 11.53
N ILE A 97 -10.63 -18.58 10.21
CA ILE A 97 -11.75 -18.60 9.27
C ILE A 97 -11.91 -20.01 8.69
N ASP A 98 -13.15 -20.50 8.68
CA ASP A 98 -13.49 -21.75 8.00
C ASP A 98 -13.61 -21.50 6.49
N SER A 99 -12.49 -21.65 5.79
CA SER A 99 -12.42 -21.60 4.33
C SER A 99 -12.04 -22.94 3.71
N ASN A 100 -12.28 -23.06 2.40
CA ASN A 100 -11.80 -24.20 1.64
C ASN A 100 -10.25 -24.22 1.60
N ASP A 101 -9.70 -25.36 1.21
CA ASP A 101 -8.25 -25.60 1.21
C ASP A 101 -7.50 -24.70 0.20
N GLU A 102 -8.12 -24.33 -0.92
CA GLU A 102 -7.54 -23.44 -1.93
C GLU A 102 -7.33 -22.02 -1.35
N THR A 103 -8.37 -21.43 -0.75
CA THR A 103 -8.28 -20.12 -0.09
C THR A 103 -7.27 -20.13 1.06
N ARG A 104 -7.21 -21.22 1.82
CA ARG A 104 -6.23 -21.37 2.90
C ARG A 104 -4.81 -21.42 2.34
N GLN A 105 -4.59 -22.18 1.26
CA GLN A 105 -3.29 -22.27 0.60
C GLN A 105 -2.86 -20.91 0.04
N ASP A 106 -3.75 -20.20 -0.66
CA ASP A 106 -3.48 -18.87 -1.20
C ASP A 106 -3.06 -17.90 -0.09
N SER A 107 -3.72 -17.95 1.07
CA SER A 107 -3.39 -17.10 2.22
C SER A 107 -2.01 -17.41 2.80
N VAL A 108 -1.61 -18.68 2.83
CA VAL A 108 -0.24 -19.06 3.22
C VAL A 108 0.77 -18.52 2.20
N GLU A 109 0.47 -18.64 0.90
CA GLU A 109 1.37 -18.14 -0.15
C GLU A 109 1.55 -16.62 -0.07
N TRP A 110 0.46 -15.87 0.12
CA TRP A 110 0.51 -14.42 0.32
C TRP A 110 1.26 -14.03 1.60
N PHE A 111 0.97 -14.70 2.72
CA PHE A 111 1.69 -14.48 3.98
C PHE A 111 3.20 -14.68 3.80
N MET A 112 3.62 -15.75 3.11
CA MET A 112 5.04 -16.01 2.89
C MET A 112 5.70 -15.00 1.95
N ARG A 113 4.97 -14.49 0.94
CA ARG A 113 5.47 -13.44 0.03
C ARG A 113 5.79 -12.13 0.76
N MET A 114 5.09 -11.83 1.84
CA MET A 114 5.36 -10.63 2.66
C MET A 114 6.77 -10.62 3.27
N PHE A 115 7.49 -11.74 3.29
CA PHE A 115 8.85 -11.85 3.83
C PHE A 115 9.90 -12.14 2.76
N GLY A 116 9.52 -12.11 1.47
CA GLY A 116 10.44 -12.29 0.35
C GLY A 116 11.29 -11.05 0.06
N PRO A 117 12.21 -11.13 -0.93
CA PRO A 117 12.96 -9.96 -1.40
C PRO A 117 12.05 -8.90 -1.99
N ASN A 118 12.28 -7.63 -1.66
CA ASN A 118 11.45 -6.48 -2.04
C ASN A 118 9.99 -6.58 -1.57
N SER A 119 9.73 -7.33 -0.51
CA SER A 119 8.41 -7.46 0.08
C SER A 119 7.99 -6.21 0.86
N SER A 120 6.69 -6.12 1.18
CA SER A 120 6.12 -5.09 2.04
C SER A 120 6.85 -4.93 3.38
N VAL A 121 7.25 -6.02 4.03
CA VAL A 121 8.04 -6.00 5.27
C VAL A 121 9.43 -5.39 5.05
N GLU A 122 10.16 -5.86 4.03
CA GLU A 122 11.50 -5.33 3.74
C GLU A 122 11.46 -3.85 3.37
N VAL A 123 10.47 -3.47 2.56
CA VAL A 123 10.25 -2.09 2.12
C VAL A 123 9.90 -1.16 3.27
N ALA A 124 9.09 -1.60 4.23
CA ALA A 124 8.80 -0.84 5.44
C ALA A 124 10.09 -0.61 6.25
N HIS A 125 10.89 -1.66 6.46
CA HIS A 125 12.15 -1.59 7.21
C HIS A 125 13.21 -0.67 6.58
N ARG A 126 13.23 -0.50 5.25
CA ARG A 126 14.17 0.43 4.60
C ARG A 126 14.03 1.87 5.11
N LEU A 127 12.84 2.25 5.58
CA LEU A 127 12.61 3.58 6.14
C LEU A 127 13.19 3.75 7.56
N ASP A 128 13.44 2.67 8.30
CA ASP A 128 14.08 2.74 9.63
C ASP A 128 15.48 3.37 9.52
N HIS A 129 16.24 2.97 8.50
CA HIS A 129 17.57 3.51 8.21
C HIS A 129 17.54 5.02 7.88
N ILE A 130 16.46 5.49 7.25
CA ILE A 130 16.29 6.90 6.90
C ILE A 130 15.86 7.71 8.12
N LEU A 131 15.10 7.09 9.03
CA LEU A 131 14.58 7.71 10.24
C LEU A 131 15.52 7.61 11.44
N ASN A 132 16.65 6.90 11.32
CA ASN A 132 17.56 6.56 12.42
C ASN A 132 16.86 5.83 13.58
N LEU A 133 15.96 4.90 13.25
CA LEU A 133 15.25 4.02 14.18
C LEU A 133 16.00 2.70 14.39
#